data_AF-A0A1U8MTC1-F1
#
_entry.id   AF-A0A1U8MTC1-F1
#
_cell.length_a   1.000
_cell.length_b   1.000
_cell.length_c   1.000
_cell.angle_alpha   90.00
_cell.angle_beta   90.00
_cell.angle_gamma   90.00
#
_symmetry.space_group_name_H-M   'P 1'
#
loop_
_entity.id
_entity.type
_entity.pdbx_description
1 polymer ?
#
loop_
_entity_poly.entity_id
_entity_poly.type
_entity_poly.pdbx_seq_one_letter_code
_entity_poly.pdbx_strand_id
1 'polypeptide(L)'
;MFIETSRTNKTLTATPLLFPLRLPPLQAIYQTPKLKVRNTLPRWLLPLKHFHKHLAAMAEDGAVTLYKATSITDAKKNSFSIKAGLAQMLRGGAIVEVSTLNQAKIAEEADACCLVITEPNCQGISRMPDPSIIKQIKRCVLIPVMARSRVGHFVEAQILERVGVDYIHESEVLAIADENNFINKHNFGCPFVCGCKNLGDALRRVREGAAMIRTQGALLGTGNIAETVKNVRSVMGEIRILNNMDEDEVFAFSKEIAAPYDLVAQTKQMGRLPVVHFAAGGIVTPADAALMMQLGCDGVFVGSEVFDNGSDPYKRVRGIVEAVRHYNDPHVLVENSCGLEEEMAGLNVSEETMEPFGEGGA
;
A
#
# COMPACT_ATOMS: atom_id res chain seq x y z
N MET A 1 -46.38 -11.36 -45.70
CA MET A 1 -47.65 -12.12 -45.81
C MET A 1 -47.86 -12.83 -44.47
N PHE A 2 -48.97 -12.63 -43.75
CA PHE A 2 -50.35 -13.14 -44.02
C PHE A 2 -50.40 -14.69 -43.96
N ILE A 3 -51.33 -15.40 -43.28
CA ILE A 3 -52.37 -15.10 -42.24
C ILE A 3 -52.97 -16.46 -41.72
N GLU A 4 -53.70 -16.71 -40.61
CA GLU A 4 -54.05 -16.00 -39.34
C GLU A 4 -54.42 -17.02 -38.20
N THR A 5 -54.38 -16.57 -36.93
CA THR A 5 -55.20 -16.96 -35.72
C THR A 5 -55.75 -18.36 -35.42
N SER A 6 -55.60 -18.78 -34.16
CA SER A 6 -56.66 -18.70 -33.11
C SER A 6 -56.03 -18.94 -31.71
N ARG A 7 -56.24 -18.19 -30.61
CA ARG A 7 -57.39 -17.56 -29.92
C ARG A 7 -58.37 -18.54 -29.22
N THR A 8 -58.14 -18.75 -27.92
CA THR A 8 -59.22 -18.75 -26.90
C THR A 8 -58.76 -17.95 -25.67
N ASN A 9 -59.69 -17.24 -25.00
CA ASN A 9 -59.41 -16.41 -23.83
C ASN A 9 -59.77 -17.15 -22.54
N LYS A 10 -59.01 -16.93 -21.45
CA LYS A 10 -59.59 -16.74 -20.10
C LYS A 10 -58.87 -15.62 -19.35
N THR A 11 -59.63 -14.58 -19.03
CA THR A 11 -59.23 -13.44 -18.20
C THR A 11 -59.57 -13.70 -16.73
N LEU A 12 -58.68 -13.34 -15.82
CA LEU A 12 -59.01 -13.04 -14.41
C LEU A 12 -58.23 -11.81 -13.97
N THR A 13 -58.83 -11.02 -13.08
CA THR A 13 -58.41 -9.66 -12.71
C THR A 13 -58.56 -9.44 -11.21
N ALA A 14 -57.78 -8.49 -10.65
CA ALA A 14 -57.91 -7.95 -9.28
C ALA A 14 -57.63 -8.97 -8.14
N THR A 15 -57.24 -8.60 -6.91
CA THR A 15 -56.83 -7.33 -6.26
C THR A 15 -55.98 -7.69 -5.02
N PRO A 16 -55.19 -6.78 -4.41
CA PRO A 16 -54.38 -7.10 -3.23
C PRO A 16 -55.22 -7.16 -1.94
N LEU A 17 -54.91 -8.11 -1.06
CA LEU A 17 -55.56 -8.25 0.25
C LEU A 17 -54.80 -7.48 1.34
N LEU A 18 -55.29 -6.29 1.69
CA LEU A 18 -55.12 -5.77 3.05
C LEU A 18 -56.17 -6.41 3.97
N PHE A 19 -55.77 -6.81 5.18
CA PHE A 19 -56.67 -7.03 6.31
C PHE A 19 -56.15 -6.31 7.57
N PRO A 20 -57.01 -5.94 8.55
CA PRO A 20 -56.82 -4.71 9.31
C PRO A 20 -56.38 -4.87 10.76
N LEU A 21 -55.93 -3.75 11.33
CA LEU A 21 -55.73 -3.55 12.77
C LEU A 21 -57.08 -3.52 13.54
N ARG A 22 -57.26 -4.34 14.59
CA ARG A 22 -57.94 -3.94 15.84
C ARG A 22 -57.88 -4.97 16.98
N LEU A 23 -58.17 -4.45 18.19
CA LEU A 23 -58.37 -5.08 19.52
C LEU A 23 -57.16 -5.01 20.47
N PRO A 24 -57.38 -4.91 21.81
CA PRO A 24 -58.26 -3.96 22.50
C PRO A 24 -57.50 -3.19 23.63
N PRO A 25 -58.08 -2.15 24.25
CA PRO A 25 -57.39 -1.42 25.33
C PRO A 25 -57.55 -2.09 26.70
N LEU A 26 -56.48 -2.08 27.51
CA LEU A 26 -56.52 -2.32 28.96
C LEU A 26 -55.64 -1.30 29.69
N GLN A 27 -56.13 -0.81 30.83
CA GLN A 27 -55.44 0.12 31.74
C GLN A 27 -54.90 -0.62 32.98
N ALA A 28 -54.15 0.11 33.81
CA ALA A 28 -53.37 -0.39 34.97
C ALA A 28 -52.13 -1.22 34.54
N ILE A 29 -51.01 -1.22 35.26
CA ILE A 29 -50.83 -1.11 36.71
C ILE A 29 -49.78 -0.05 37.12
N TYR A 30 -50.19 0.79 38.07
CA TYR A 30 -49.45 1.52 39.13
C TYR A 30 -48.06 2.16 38.96
N GLN A 31 -47.94 3.29 39.67
CA GLN A 31 -46.79 4.16 39.89
C GLN A 31 -45.62 3.47 40.62
N THR A 32 -44.41 4.05 40.52
CA THR A 32 -43.44 4.17 41.64
C THR A 32 -42.41 5.29 41.36
N PRO A 33 -41.68 5.82 42.36
CA PRO A 33 -41.18 7.21 42.32
C PRO A 33 -39.67 7.39 42.03
N LYS A 34 -39.27 8.67 41.93
CA LYS A 34 -37.87 9.12 41.85
C LYS A 34 -37.02 8.61 43.03
N LEU A 35 -35.81 8.11 42.74
CA LEU A 35 -34.79 7.78 43.75
C LEU A 35 -33.47 8.49 43.42
N LYS A 36 -32.90 9.19 44.42
CA LYS A 36 -31.51 9.67 44.37
C LYS A 36 -30.57 8.50 44.63
N VAL A 37 -29.54 8.33 43.80
CA VAL A 37 -28.39 7.45 44.08
C VAL A 37 -27.14 8.32 44.28
N ARG A 38 -26.23 7.87 45.16
CA ARG A 38 -25.08 8.63 45.66
C ARG A 38 -23.84 8.47 44.76
N ASN A 39 -22.89 9.40 44.89
CA ASN A 39 -21.55 9.29 44.31
C ASN A 39 -20.77 8.11 44.90
N THR A 40 -20.51 7.07 44.11
CA THR A 40 -19.43 6.10 44.32
C THR A 40 -18.91 5.63 42.96
N LEU A 41 -17.76 6.14 42.51
CA LEU A 41 -17.06 5.65 41.31
C LEU A 41 -16.08 4.52 41.70
N PRO A 42 -16.06 3.38 40.98
CA PRO A 42 -15.06 2.34 41.19
C PRO A 42 -13.68 2.77 40.68
N ARG A 43 -12.63 2.34 41.39
CA ARG A 43 -11.25 2.86 41.31
C ARG A 43 -10.40 2.23 40.18
N TRP A 44 -10.90 2.21 38.95
CA TRP A 44 -10.23 1.60 37.78
C TRP A 44 -10.26 2.46 36.50
N LEU A 45 -10.37 3.79 36.64
CA LEU A 45 -10.25 4.74 35.53
C LEU A 45 -9.17 5.79 35.84
N LEU A 46 -8.38 6.14 34.81
CA LEU A 46 -7.19 7.01 34.83
C LEU A 46 -5.93 6.30 35.41
N PRO A 47 -4.71 6.54 34.85
CA PRO A 47 -4.24 7.80 34.26
C PRO A 47 -4.17 7.88 32.72
N LEU A 48 -5.26 8.31 32.07
CA LEU A 48 -5.23 8.87 30.71
C LEU A 48 -4.64 10.31 30.71
N LYS A 49 -3.44 10.47 31.28
CA LYS A 49 -2.77 11.78 31.47
C LYS A 49 -1.31 11.84 30.97
N HIS A 50 -0.81 10.80 30.29
CA HIS A 50 0.43 10.88 29.50
C HIS A 50 0.20 10.72 27.99
N PHE A 51 -0.86 9.99 27.58
CA PHE A 51 -1.19 9.78 26.17
C PHE A 51 -1.44 11.07 25.36
N HIS A 52 -1.99 12.12 26.00
CA HIS A 52 -2.22 13.42 25.35
C HIS A 52 -0.95 14.20 24.99
N LYS A 53 0.22 13.90 25.56
CA LYS A 53 1.46 14.59 25.18
C LYS A 53 2.08 14.07 23.88
N HIS A 54 1.98 12.76 23.60
CA HIS A 54 2.50 12.21 22.35
C HIS A 54 1.58 12.46 21.15
N LEU A 55 0.25 12.41 21.31
CA LEU A 55 -0.66 12.77 20.22
C LEU A 55 -0.52 14.24 19.79
N ALA A 56 -0.18 15.15 20.71
CA ALA A 56 0.06 16.56 20.36
C ALA A 56 1.32 16.74 19.50
N ALA A 57 2.36 15.94 19.71
CA ALA A 57 3.63 16.03 18.98
C ALA A 57 3.54 15.49 17.54
N MET A 58 2.57 14.62 17.22
CA MET A 58 2.38 14.08 15.87
C MET A 58 1.34 14.86 15.04
N ALA A 59 0.88 16.01 15.52
CA ALA A 59 -0.17 16.80 14.87
C ALA A 59 0.34 17.88 13.90
N GLU A 60 1.62 18.28 13.96
CA GLU A 60 2.11 19.47 13.23
C GLU A 60 2.72 19.14 11.84
N ASP A 61 3.35 17.98 11.65
CA ASP A 61 3.83 17.51 10.32
C ASP A 61 2.70 16.96 9.40
N GLY A 62 1.45 17.04 9.84
CA GLY A 62 0.26 16.60 9.09
C GLY A 62 -0.29 17.63 8.09
N ALA A 63 0.39 18.75 7.88
CA ALA A 63 -0.13 19.93 7.19
C ALA A 63 -0.15 19.80 5.65
N VAL A 64 -1.04 18.97 5.10
CA VAL A 64 -1.50 19.15 3.71
C VAL A 64 -2.16 20.52 3.61
N THR A 65 -1.50 21.45 2.91
CA THR A 65 -1.98 22.82 2.72
C THR A 65 -3.30 22.82 1.95
N LEU A 66 -4.40 22.92 2.69
CA LEU A 66 -5.77 22.98 2.16
C LEU A 66 -5.95 24.22 1.29
N TYR A 67 -5.77 24.04 -0.02
CA TYR A 67 -5.96 25.10 -1.02
C TYR A 67 -7.38 25.65 -0.99
N LYS A 68 -7.53 26.79 -0.30
CA LYS A 68 -8.60 27.79 -0.43
C LYS A 68 -10.03 27.27 -0.22
N ALA A 69 -10.49 27.37 1.03
CA ALA A 69 -11.81 26.99 1.52
C ALA A 69 -12.96 27.16 0.49
N THR A 70 -13.31 26.04 -0.16
CA THR A 70 -14.41 25.91 -1.13
C THR A 70 -15.12 24.60 -0.83
N SER A 71 -16.45 24.54 -0.98
CA SER A 71 -17.30 23.48 -0.42
C SER A 71 -17.00 22.06 -0.93
N ILE A 72 -17.09 21.08 -0.02
CA ILE A 72 -16.93 19.65 -0.31
C ILE A 72 -18.16 19.11 -1.07
N THR A 73 -18.23 19.34 -2.38
CA THR A 73 -19.40 18.99 -3.22
C THR A 73 -19.05 18.45 -4.61
N ASP A 74 -17.87 17.82 -4.81
CA ASP A 74 -17.44 17.38 -6.14
C ASP A 74 -16.62 16.05 -6.11
N ALA A 75 -17.32 14.91 -6.02
CA ALA A 75 -16.70 13.58 -5.91
C ALA A 75 -15.77 13.22 -7.09
N LYS A 76 -15.96 13.84 -8.27
CA LYS A 76 -15.09 13.63 -9.45
C LYS A 76 -13.73 14.33 -9.36
N LYS A 77 -13.58 15.38 -8.53
CA LYS A 77 -12.29 16.05 -8.30
C LYS A 77 -11.48 15.40 -7.17
N ASN A 78 -12.16 14.80 -6.20
CA ASN A 78 -11.52 14.22 -5.00
C ASN A 78 -11.20 12.72 -5.12
N SER A 79 -11.38 12.11 -6.29
CA SER A 79 -11.10 10.67 -6.50
C SER A 79 -9.62 10.32 -6.24
N PHE A 80 -8.69 11.13 -6.75
CA PHE A 80 -7.26 10.90 -6.54
C PHE A 80 -6.81 11.14 -5.10
N SER A 81 -7.35 12.16 -4.42
CA SER A 81 -7.01 12.41 -3.01
C SER A 81 -7.56 11.33 -2.07
N ILE A 82 -8.69 10.70 -2.39
CA ILE A 82 -9.17 9.50 -1.69
C ILE A 82 -8.20 8.32 -1.91
N LYS A 83 -7.77 8.05 -3.16
CA LYS A 83 -6.78 6.99 -3.46
C LYS A 83 -5.46 7.20 -2.70
N ALA A 84 -4.94 8.42 -2.70
CA ALA A 84 -3.72 8.77 -1.98
C ALA A 84 -3.90 8.68 -0.45
N GLY A 85 -5.06 9.07 0.08
CA GLY A 85 -5.40 8.94 1.50
C GLY A 85 -5.47 7.49 1.97
N LEU A 86 -5.99 6.57 1.15
CA LEU A 86 -5.94 5.13 1.42
C LEU A 86 -4.49 4.64 1.51
N ALA A 87 -3.65 4.97 0.53
CA ALA A 87 -2.25 4.57 0.52
C ALA A 87 -1.44 5.16 1.69
N GLN A 88 -1.82 6.34 2.20
CA GLN A 88 -1.24 6.94 3.41
C GLN A 88 -1.52 6.12 4.69
N MET A 89 -2.54 5.26 4.72
CA MET A 89 -2.83 4.38 5.86
C MET A 89 -1.82 3.24 6.02
N LEU A 90 -0.99 2.96 5.01
CA LEU A 90 0.03 1.90 5.05
C LEU A 90 1.36 2.36 5.67
N ARG A 91 1.53 3.66 5.93
CA ARG A 91 2.76 4.29 6.46
C ARG A 91 3.26 3.62 7.75
N GLY A 92 4.57 3.42 7.84
CA GLY A 92 5.21 2.78 8.99
C GLY A 92 4.94 1.26 9.09
N GLY A 93 4.55 0.63 7.97
CA GLY A 93 4.31 -0.81 7.88
C GLY A 93 5.15 -1.50 6.81
N ALA A 94 5.30 -2.81 6.97
CA ALA A 94 5.85 -3.70 5.95
C ALA A 94 4.72 -4.36 5.14
N ILE A 95 4.90 -4.39 3.82
CA ILE A 95 4.00 -5.04 2.86
C ILE A 95 4.67 -6.34 2.41
N VAL A 96 4.03 -7.48 2.60
CA VAL A 96 4.67 -8.80 2.44
C VAL A 96 4.16 -9.52 1.19
N GLU A 97 5.08 -10.01 0.37
CA GLU A 97 4.78 -10.80 -0.83
C GLU A 97 4.49 -12.26 -0.50
N VAL A 98 3.36 -12.77 -1.00
CA VAL A 98 2.87 -14.12 -0.67
C VAL A 98 2.37 -14.87 -1.91
N SER A 99 2.68 -16.16 -1.98
CA SER A 99 2.24 -17.08 -3.04
C SER A 99 1.20 -18.10 -2.56
N THR A 100 1.04 -18.25 -1.24
CA THR A 100 0.20 -19.29 -0.63
C THR A 100 -0.63 -18.78 0.56
N LEU A 101 -1.72 -19.49 0.86
CA LEU A 101 -2.58 -19.23 2.01
C LEU A 101 -1.86 -19.30 3.36
N ASN A 102 -0.83 -20.15 3.49
CA ASN A 102 -0.07 -20.28 4.74
C ASN A 102 0.86 -19.08 4.95
N GLN A 103 1.56 -18.63 3.90
CA GLN A 103 2.37 -17.40 3.94
C GLN A 103 1.51 -16.17 4.26
N ALA A 104 0.30 -16.09 3.68
CA ALA A 104 -0.64 -15.01 3.95
C ALA A 104 -1.05 -14.93 5.44
N LYS A 105 -1.31 -16.08 6.09
CA LYS A 105 -1.57 -16.12 7.54
C LYS A 105 -0.35 -15.73 8.37
N ILE A 106 0.82 -16.27 8.03
CA ILE A 106 2.08 -15.97 8.75
C ILE A 106 2.36 -14.46 8.70
N ALA A 107 2.15 -13.81 7.56
CA ALA A 107 2.33 -12.37 7.41
C ALA A 107 1.28 -11.54 8.19
N GLU A 108 0.02 -12.00 8.26
CA GLU A 108 -1.02 -11.36 9.06
C GLU A 108 -0.77 -11.51 10.57
N GLU A 109 -0.41 -12.71 11.03
CA GLU A 109 -0.02 -13.00 12.42
C GLU A 109 1.26 -12.24 12.81
N ALA A 110 2.17 -12.02 11.86
CA ALA A 110 3.36 -11.19 12.01
C ALA A 110 3.08 -9.68 11.94
N ASP A 111 1.82 -9.25 11.76
CA ASP A 111 1.36 -7.86 11.86
C ASP A 111 1.85 -6.96 10.69
N ALA A 112 1.93 -7.54 9.48
CA ALA A 112 2.15 -6.83 8.23
C ALA A 112 0.95 -5.94 7.86
N CYS A 113 1.20 -4.76 7.26
CA CYS A 113 0.13 -3.79 6.99
C CYS A 113 -0.70 -4.10 5.73
N CYS A 114 -0.16 -4.90 4.81
CA CYS A 114 -0.81 -5.30 3.56
C CYS A 114 -0.07 -6.51 2.95
N LEU A 115 -0.75 -7.31 2.12
CA LEU A 115 -0.15 -8.41 1.37
C LEU A 115 -0.06 -8.08 -0.12
N VAL A 116 0.98 -8.56 -0.81
CA VAL A 116 1.08 -8.56 -2.27
C VAL A 116 1.00 -10.00 -2.77
N ILE A 117 -0.04 -10.32 -3.54
CA ILE A 117 -0.15 -11.64 -4.15
C ILE A 117 0.72 -11.70 -5.41
N THR A 118 1.60 -12.70 -5.43
CA THR A 118 2.33 -13.13 -6.62
C THR A 118 1.97 -14.58 -6.97
N GLU A 119 2.31 -15.00 -8.18
CA GLU A 119 2.53 -16.42 -8.46
C GLU A 119 4.03 -16.74 -8.32
N PRO A 120 4.40 -17.98 -7.96
CA PRO A 120 5.80 -18.40 -7.96
C PRO A 120 6.35 -18.36 -9.38
N ASN A 121 7.62 -17.98 -9.54
CA ASN A 121 8.27 -17.83 -10.85
C ASN A 121 8.52 -19.19 -11.54
N CYS A 122 7.48 -19.70 -12.20
CA CYS A 122 7.61 -20.78 -13.18
C CYS A 122 8.51 -20.35 -14.34
N GLN A 123 9.25 -21.28 -14.95
CA GLN A 123 10.10 -21.00 -16.10
C GLN A 123 9.27 -20.47 -17.29
N GLY A 124 9.36 -19.16 -17.56
CA GLY A 124 8.63 -18.52 -18.65
C GLY A 124 8.18 -17.09 -18.33
N ILE A 125 7.10 -16.67 -19.00
CA ILE A 125 6.55 -15.31 -18.92
C ILE A 125 5.69 -15.18 -17.65
N SER A 126 6.17 -14.42 -16.67
CA SER A 126 5.41 -14.07 -15.45
C SER A 126 4.30 -13.03 -15.75
N ARG A 127 3.12 -13.20 -15.12
CA ARG A 127 1.85 -12.50 -15.45
C ARG A 127 1.06 -12.15 -14.18
N MET A 128 -0.12 -11.54 -14.34
CA MET A 128 -1.10 -11.40 -13.25
C MET A 128 -1.48 -12.77 -12.67
N PRO A 129 -1.49 -12.95 -11.34
CA PRO A 129 -1.83 -14.22 -10.70
C PRO A 129 -3.31 -14.58 -10.82
N ASP A 130 -3.62 -15.88 -10.73
CA ASP A 130 -4.99 -16.42 -10.85
C ASP A 130 -5.98 -15.71 -9.89
N PRO A 131 -7.05 -15.09 -10.42
CA PRO A 131 -8.18 -14.60 -9.64
C PRO A 131 -8.76 -15.57 -8.60
N SER A 132 -8.57 -16.88 -8.75
CA SER A 132 -8.96 -17.88 -7.76
C SER A 132 -8.09 -17.84 -6.50
N ILE A 133 -6.77 -17.68 -6.63
CA ILE A 133 -5.83 -17.52 -5.50
C ILE A 133 -6.14 -16.22 -4.76
N ILE A 134 -6.35 -15.13 -5.51
CA ILE A 134 -6.72 -13.82 -4.94
C ILE A 134 -8.00 -13.92 -4.09
N LYS A 135 -9.04 -14.60 -4.61
CA LYS A 135 -10.31 -14.81 -3.88
C LYS A 135 -10.18 -15.76 -2.69
N GLN A 136 -9.18 -16.64 -2.65
CA GLN A 136 -8.92 -17.50 -1.50
C GLN A 136 -8.20 -16.72 -0.40
N ILE A 137 -7.11 -16.00 -0.73
CA ILE A 137 -6.35 -15.21 0.24
C ILE A 137 -7.23 -14.10 0.84
N LYS A 138 -8.00 -13.35 0.04
CA LYS A 138 -8.92 -12.31 0.54
C LYS A 138 -10.15 -12.82 1.32
N ARG A 139 -10.33 -14.14 1.43
CA ARG A 139 -11.30 -14.77 2.37
C ARG A 139 -10.64 -15.29 3.64
N CYS A 140 -9.31 -15.36 3.66
CA CYS A 140 -8.52 -15.91 4.74
C CYS A 140 -7.97 -14.83 5.67
N VAL A 141 -7.62 -13.66 5.13
CA VAL A 141 -7.05 -12.52 5.87
C VAL A 141 -8.02 -11.34 5.94
N LEU A 142 -7.84 -10.50 6.96
CA LEU A 142 -8.54 -9.24 7.20
C LEU A 142 -7.75 -8.01 6.71
N ILE A 143 -6.41 -8.11 6.64
CA ILE A 143 -5.55 -7.04 6.12
C ILE A 143 -5.72 -6.83 4.59
N PRO A 144 -5.48 -5.61 4.07
CA PRO A 144 -5.66 -5.31 2.65
C PRO A 144 -4.80 -6.18 1.73
N VAL A 145 -5.29 -6.45 0.52
CA VAL A 145 -4.65 -7.32 -0.47
C VAL A 145 -4.37 -6.54 -1.77
N MET A 146 -3.10 -6.46 -2.14
CA MET A 146 -2.63 -6.05 -3.46
C MET A 146 -2.48 -7.25 -4.39
N ALA A 147 -2.58 -7.02 -5.70
CA ALA A 147 -2.16 -7.99 -6.72
C ALA A 147 -1.42 -7.29 -7.86
N ARG A 148 -0.52 -8.03 -8.52
CA ARG A 148 0.32 -7.50 -9.61
C ARG A 148 -0.38 -7.58 -10.97
N SER A 149 -0.18 -6.55 -11.80
CA SER A 149 -0.48 -6.55 -13.24
C SER A 149 0.77 -6.16 -14.03
N ARG A 150 0.91 -6.69 -15.25
CA ARG A 150 2.02 -6.34 -16.15
C ARG A 150 1.96 -4.88 -16.57
N VAL A 151 3.13 -4.25 -16.77
CA VAL A 151 3.26 -2.86 -17.25
C VAL A 151 2.49 -2.69 -18.55
N GLY A 152 1.60 -1.68 -18.59
CA GLY A 152 0.71 -1.38 -19.72
C GLY A 152 -0.54 -2.27 -19.85
N HIS A 153 -0.63 -3.40 -19.14
CA HIS A 153 -1.70 -4.39 -19.36
C HIS A 153 -3.02 -4.03 -18.66
N PHE A 154 -3.68 -2.96 -19.09
CA PHE A 154 -4.90 -2.41 -18.49
C PHE A 154 -6.05 -3.42 -18.32
N VAL A 155 -6.11 -4.47 -19.14
CA VAL A 155 -7.11 -5.55 -19.02
C VAL A 155 -6.86 -6.44 -17.79
N GLU A 156 -5.61 -6.64 -17.38
CA GLU A 156 -5.31 -7.36 -16.11
C GLU A 156 -5.78 -6.50 -14.93
N ALA A 157 -5.48 -5.21 -14.93
CA ALA A 157 -5.97 -4.27 -13.92
C ALA A 157 -7.52 -4.23 -13.86
N GLN A 158 -8.23 -4.31 -14.99
CA GLN A 158 -9.70 -4.40 -15.02
C GLN A 158 -10.22 -5.70 -14.38
N ILE A 159 -9.53 -6.82 -14.59
CA ILE A 159 -9.86 -8.10 -13.93
C ILE A 159 -9.61 -7.98 -12.42
N LEU A 160 -8.47 -7.46 -11.99
CA LEU A 160 -8.12 -7.27 -10.58
C LEU A 160 -9.10 -6.35 -9.84
N GLU A 161 -9.45 -5.20 -10.44
CA GLU A 161 -10.47 -4.30 -9.90
C GLU A 161 -11.83 -5.00 -9.79
N ARG A 162 -12.22 -5.81 -10.79
CA ARG A 162 -13.50 -6.52 -10.76
C ARG A 162 -13.51 -7.72 -9.79
N VAL A 163 -12.36 -8.31 -9.50
CA VAL A 163 -12.15 -9.27 -8.39
C VAL A 163 -12.26 -8.56 -7.04
N GLY A 164 -11.92 -7.28 -6.97
CA GLY A 164 -12.01 -6.45 -5.78
C GLY A 164 -10.75 -6.48 -4.92
N VAL A 165 -9.56 -6.40 -5.53
CA VAL A 165 -8.31 -6.11 -4.79
C VAL A 165 -8.33 -4.69 -4.24
N ASP A 166 -7.61 -4.46 -3.14
CA ASP A 166 -7.59 -3.15 -2.48
C ASP A 166 -6.60 -2.19 -3.14
N TYR A 167 -5.54 -2.74 -3.75
CA TYR A 167 -4.54 -2.02 -4.54
C TYR A 167 -4.13 -2.84 -5.77
N ILE A 168 -3.82 -2.17 -6.88
CA ILE A 168 -3.21 -2.80 -8.06
C ILE A 168 -1.75 -2.37 -8.16
N HIS A 169 -0.83 -3.33 -8.25
CA HIS A 169 0.58 -3.08 -8.44
C HIS A 169 0.95 -3.26 -9.92
N GLU A 170 1.10 -2.16 -10.66
CA GLU A 170 1.68 -2.19 -12.00
C GLU A 170 3.19 -2.43 -11.85
N SER A 171 3.62 -3.67 -12.15
CA SER A 171 4.91 -4.20 -11.71
C SER A 171 5.82 -4.59 -12.87
N GLU A 172 6.99 -3.97 -12.90
CA GLU A 172 8.12 -4.28 -13.79
C GLU A 172 8.89 -5.56 -13.40
N VAL A 173 8.48 -6.23 -12.32
CA VAL A 173 8.93 -7.58 -11.95
C VAL A 173 8.23 -8.66 -12.80
N LEU A 174 7.04 -8.35 -13.32
CA LEU A 174 6.36 -9.19 -14.31
C LEU A 174 6.83 -8.83 -15.73
N ALA A 175 6.62 -9.71 -16.70
CA ALA A 175 6.95 -9.42 -18.09
C ALA A 175 6.17 -8.19 -18.60
N ILE A 176 6.85 -7.26 -19.26
CA ILE A 176 6.23 -6.05 -19.83
C ILE A 176 5.21 -6.45 -20.91
N ALA A 177 4.09 -5.72 -21.01
CA ALA A 177 3.06 -5.94 -22.02
C ALA A 177 2.92 -4.81 -23.04
N ASP A 178 3.23 -3.57 -22.64
CA ASP A 178 3.49 -2.45 -23.54
C ASP A 178 4.77 -1.74 -23.04
N GLU A 179 5.77 -1.66 -23.92
CA GLU A 179 7.09 -1.07 -23.63
C GLU A 179 7.07 0.47 -23.63
N ASN A 180 6.04 1.07 -24.24
CA ASN A 180 5.93 2.51 -24.46
C ASN A 180 4.91 3.18 -23.53
N ASN A 181 3.83 2.46 -23.17
CA ASN A 181 2.71 3.01 -22.42
C ASN A 181 2.45 2.27 -21.10
N PHE A 182 2.48 3.00 -20.00
CA PHE A 182 1.94 2.54 -18.72
C PHE A 182 0.41 2.66 -18.70
N ILE A 183 -0.25 1.94 -17.79
CA ILE A 183 -1.71 1.99 -17.61
C ILE A 183 -2.14 3.43 -17.25
N ASN A 184 -3.25 3.91 -17.83
CA ASN A 184 -3.92 5.13 -17.40
C ASN A 184 -4.73 4.87 -16.12
N LYS A 185 -4.10 5.11 -14.97
CA LYS A 185 -4.56 4.74 -13.62
C LYS A 185 -5.69 5.64 -13.09
N HIS A 186 -5.99 6.74 -13.79
CA HIS A 186 -7.16 7.60 -13.53
C HIS A 186 -8.50 6.96 -13.94
N ASN A 187 -8.49 5.99 -14.87
CA ASN A 187 -9.71 5.35 -15.37
C ASN A 187 -10.34 4.34 -14.40
N PHE A 188 -9.65 4.04 -13.30
CA PHE A 188 -9.99 3.01 -12.32
C PHE A 188 -10.50 3.63 -11.01
N GLY A 189 -11.29 2.88 -10.23
CA GLY A 189 -11.60 3.20 -8.83
C GLY A 189 -10.47 2.81 -7.87
N CYS A 190 -9.78 1.69 -8.15
CA CYS A 190 -8.70 1.15 -7.33
C CYS A 190 -7.46 2.08 -7.28
N PRO A 191 -6.78 2.24 -6.13
CA PRO A 191 -5.45 2.87 -6.05
C PRO A 191 -4.36 1.99 -6.68
N PHE A 192 -3.35 2.64 -7.28
CA PHE A 192 -2.24 1.97 -7.95
C PHE A 192 -0.89 2.22 -7.28
N VAL A 193 -0.06 1.18 -7.27
CA VAL A 193 1.37 1.20 -6.92
C VAL A 193 2.19 1.06 -8.20
N CYS A 194 3.25 1.86 -8.36
CA CYS A 194 4.22 1.74 -9.46
C CYS A 194 5.66 1.80 -8.95
N GLY A 195 6.58 1.14 -9.67
CA GLY A 195 8.02 1.27 -9.47
C GLY A 195 8.61 2.57 -10.04
N CYS A 196 9.75 3.01 -9.48
CA CYS A 196 10.60 4.08 -10.01
C CYS A 196 12.09 3.80 -9.70
N LYS A 197 13.01 4.43 -10.44
CA LYS A 197 14.46 4.44 -10.13
C LYS A 197 15.02 5.83 -9.79
N ASN A 198 14.29 6.89 -10.14
CA ASN A 198 14.65 8.31 -10.01
C ASN A 198 13.38 9.16 -9.82
N LEU A 199 13.52 10.44 -9.48
CA LEU A 199 12.38 11.35 -9.27
C LEU A 199 11.54 11.54 -10.54
N GLY A 200 12.19 11.61 -11.70
CA GLY A 200 11.51 11.74 -13.00
C GLY A 200 10.47 10.65 -13.24
N ASP A 201 10.84 9.39 -13.03
CA ASP A 201 9.93 8.25 -13.15
C ASP A 201 8.82 8.30 -12.09
N ALA A 202 9.15 8.61 -10.84
CA ALA A 202 8.13 8.73 -9.79
C ALA A 202 7.04 9.75 -10.16
N LEU A 203 7.44 10.94 -10.64
CA LEU A 203 6.49 11.99 -11.03
C LEU A 203 5.72 11.66 -12.33
N ARG A 204 6.32 10.94 -13.28
CA ARG A 204 5.60 10.39 -14.45
C ARG A 204 4.52 9.39 -14.02
N ARG A 205 4.85 8.41 -13.17
CA ARG A 205 3.88 7.43 -12.66
C ARG A 205 2.75 8.08 -11.84
N VAL A 206 3.06 9.08 -11.00
CA VAL A 206 2.05 9.88 -10.29
C VAL A 206 1.13 10.59 -11.27
N ARG A 207 1.67 11.20 -12.35
CA ARG A 207 0.86 11.90 -13.36
C ARG A 207 -0.12 10.99 -14.10
N GLU A 208 0.27 9.75 -14.34
CA GLU A 208 -0.58 8.69 -14.90
C GLU A 208 -1.68 8.19 -13.93
N GLY A 209 -1.55 8.51 -12.64
CA GLY A 209 -2.54 8.21 -11.60
C GLY A 209 -2.08 7.20 -10.53
N ALA A 210 -0.78 6.93 -10.39
CA ALA A 210 -0.26 6.17 -9.26
C ALA A 210 -0.55 6.91 -7.94
N ALA A 211 -1.14 6.20 -6.97
CA ALA A 211 -1.44 6.72 -5.63
C ALA A 211 -0.33 6.41 -4.62
N MET A 212 0.61 5.54 -5.01
CA MET A 212 1.74 5.08 -4.24
C MET A 212 2.91 4.81 -5.19
N ILE A 213 4.12 5.14 -4.74
CA ILE A 213 5.37 4.83 -5.43
C ILE A 213 6.18 3.89 -4.56
N ARG A 214 6.89 2.96 -5.19
CA ARG A 214 8.03 2.28 -4.58
C ARG A 214 9.29 2.54 -5.40
N THR A 215 10.45 2.61 -4.75
CA THR A 215 11.71 2.41 -5.47
C THR A 215 11.82 0.96 -5.94
N GLN A 216 12.47 0.77 -7.07
CA GLN A 216 12.84 -0.53 -7.60
C GLN A 216 14.28 -0.83 -7.17
N GLY A 217 14.46 -1.85 -6.34
CA GLY A 217 15.75 -2.49 -6.07
C GLY A 217 16.15 -3.51 -7.14
N ALA A 218 17.10 -4.36 -6.79
CA ALA A 218 17.53 -5.47 -7.63
C ALA A 218 16.35 -6.41 -7.95
N LEU A 219 16.27 -6.86 -9.20
CA LEU A 219 15.21 -7.75 -9.66
C LEU A 219 15.47 -9.20 -9.21
N LEU A 220 14.59 -9.70 -8.33
CA LEU A 220 14.46 -11.09 -7.86
C LEU A 220 15.63 -11.66 -7.04
N GLY A 221 15.37 -12.14 -5.81
CA GLY A 221 16.11 -13.23 -5.15
C GLY A 221 17.52 -12.92 -4.63
N THR A 222 18.16 -11.84 -5.06
CA THR A 222 19.58 -11.56 -4.75
C THR A 222 19.89 -11.25 -3.28
N GLY A 223 18.88 -10.97 -2.45
CA GLY A 223 19.06 -10.48 -1.08
C GLY A 223 19.82 -9.15 -0.95
N ASN A 224 20.12 -8.46 -2.06
CA ASN A 224 21.05 -7.34 -2.09
C ASN A 224 20.34 -5.99 -2.19
N ILE A 225 20.41 -5.20 -1.12
CA ILE A 225 19.76 -3.90 -1.01
C ILE A 225 20.51 -2.74 -1.70
N ALA A 226 21.69 -2.97 -2.28
CA ALA A 226 22.54 -1.90 -2.82
C ALA A 226 21.86 -1.06 -3.93
N GLU A 227 21.13 -1.67 -4.87
CA GLU A 227 20.36 -0.92 -5.87
C GLU A 227 19.19 -0.14 -5.22
N THR A 228 18.56 -0.71 -4.19
CA THR A 228 17.48 -0.06 -3.44
C THR A 228 17.99 1.17 -2.70
N VAL A 229 19.12 1.07 -1.99
CA VAL A 229 19.82 2.20 -1.37
C VAL A 229 20.18 3.28 -2.40
N LYS A 230 20.72 2.88 -3.56
CA LYS A 230 21.09 3.80 -4.65
C LYS A 230 19.88 4.59 -5.17
N ASN A 231 18.79 3.89 -5.48
CA ASN A 231 17.61 4.50 -6.09
C ASN A 231 16.81 5.32 -5.07
N VAL A 232 16.74 4.92 -3.79
CA VAL A 232 16.21 5.77 -2.70
C VAL A 232 17.05 7.04 -2.54
N ARG A 233 18.39 6.93 -2.58
CA ARG A 233 19.28 8.10 -2.45
C ARG A 233 19.22 9.04 -3.66
N SER A 234 18.99 8.54 -4.87
CA SER A 234 18.69 9.36 -6.06
C SER A 234 17.41 10.17 -5.83
N VAL A 235 16.28 9.50 -5.60
CA VAL A 235 14.98 10.16 -5.37
C VAL A 235 15.05 11.20 -4.23
N MET A 236 15.63 10.84 -3.08
CA MET A 236 15.74 11.76 -1.94
C MET A 236 16.78 12.88 -2.15
N GLY A 237 17.83 12.64 -2.93
CA GLY A 237 18.83 13.65 -3.29
C GLY A 237 18.24 14.69 -4.24
N GLU A 238 17.58 14.23 -5.30
CA GLU A 238 16.88 15.07 -6.29
C GLU A 238 15.81 15.95 -5.63
N ILE A 239 15.04 15.41 -4.67
CA ILE A 239 14.07 16.19 -3.88
C ILE A 239 14.76 17.27 -3.04
N ARG A 240 15.88 16.98 -2.37
CA ARG A 240 16.62 17.95 -1.54
C ARG A 240 17.26 19.07 -2.37
N ILE A 241 17.73 18.74 -3.57
CA ILE A 241 18.23 19.73 -4.56
C ILE A 241 17.08 20.63 -4.99
N LEU A 242 15.98 20.04 -5.49
CA LEU A 242 14.78 20.74 -5.94
C LEU A 242 14.18 21.67 -4.88
N ASN A 243 14.15 21.23 -3.61
CA ASN A 243 13.67 22.04 -2.48
C ASN A 243 14.41 23.38 -2.37
N ASN A 244 15.74 23.36 -2.54
CA ASN A 244 16.62 24.52 -2.34
C ASN A 244 17.01 25.27 -3.64
N MET A 245 16.65 24.73 -4.81
CA MET A 245 16.83 25.35 -6.13
C MET A 245 16.08 26.69 -6.26
N ASP A 246 16.53 27.60 -7.12
CA ASP A 246 15.78 28.83 -7.40
C ASP A 246 14.53 28.55 -8.25
N GLU A 247 13.43 29.30 -8.06
CA GLU A 247 12.15 29.03 -8.73
C GLU A 247 12.25 29.15 -10.27
N ASP A 248 13.09 30.05 -10.76
CA ASP A 248 13.36 30.23 -12.20
C ASP A 248 14.10 29.02 -12.81
N GLU A 249 14.89 28.28 -12.02
CA GLU A 249 15.61 27.07 -12.46
C GLU A 249 14.72 25.82 -12.52
N VAL A 250 13.61 25.79 -11.77
CA VAL A 250 12.69 24.63 -11.69
C VAL A 250 12.15 24.23 -13.06
N PHE A 251 11.94 25.19 -13.96
CA PHE A 251 11.52 24.93 -15.35
C PHE A 251 12.56 24.13 -16.15
N ALA A 252 13.85 24.41 -15.94
CA ALA A 252 14.94 23.68 -16.59
C ALA A 252 15.09 22.28 -15.98
N PHE A 253 15.08 22.18 -14.66
CA PHE A 253 15.16 20.89 -13.94
C PHE A 253 13.99 19.96 -14.31
N SER A 254 12.75 20.47 -14.37
CA SER A 254 11.57 19.70 -14.79
C SER A 254 11.72 19.11 -16.19
N LYS A 255 12.40 19.82 -17.11
CA LYS A 255 12.71 19.34 -18.45
C LYS A 255 13.82 18.30 -18.44
N GLU A 256 14.86 18.48 -17.63
CA GLU A 256 15.99 17.56 -17.48
C GLU A 256 15.55 16.19 -16.98
N ILE A 257 14.81 16.11 -15.87
CA ILE A 257 14.27 14.85 -15.35
C ILE A 257 13.07 14.31 -16.14
N ALA A 258 12.65 15.01 -17.21
CA ALA A 258 11.48 14.74 -18.04
C ALA A 258 10.18 14.50 -17.23
N ALA A 259 9.94 15.36 -16.24
CA ALA A 259 8.78 15.29 -15.35
C ALA A 259 7.76 16.42 -15.64
N PRO A 260 6.48 16.26 -15.27
CA PRO A 260 5.48 17.31 -15.40
C PRO A 260 5.70 18.43 -14.38
N TYR A 261 5.88 19.66 -14.85
CA TYR A 261 6.22 20.83 -14.04
C TYR A 261 5.32 21.02 -12.81
N ASP A 262 4.00 20.86 -12.93
CA ASP A 262 3.07 21.04 -11.81
C ASP A 262 3.39 20.10 -10.63
N LEU A 263 3.84 18.88 -10.91
CA LEU A 263 4.22 17.90 -9.89
C LEU A 263 5.64 18.14 -9.36
N VAL A 264 6.54 18.72 -10.17
CA VAL A 264 7.87 19.16 -9.73
C VAL A 264 7.71 20.33 -8.75
N ALA A 265 6.94 21.35 -9.12
CA ALA A 265 6.61 22.48 -8.25
C ALA A 265 5.87 22.04 -6.96
N GLN A 266 4.93 21.08 -7.05
CA GLN A 266 4.31 20.49 -5.86
C GLN A 266 5.33 19.76 -4.97
N THR A 267 6.24 18.98 -5.55
CA THR A 267 7.28 18.25 -4.81
C THR A 267 8.25 19.21 -4.12
N LYS A 268 8.59 20.33 -4.77
CA LYS A 268 9.36 21.44 -4.20
C LYS A 268 8.63 22.05 -2.99
N GLN A 269 7.38 22.46 -3.15
CA GLN A 269 6.56 23.05 -2.08
C GLN A 269 6.36 22.13 -0.87
N MET A 270 6.38 20.81 -1.08
CA MET A 270 6.19 19.81 -0.02
C MET A 270 7.49 19.30 0.61
N GLY A 271 8.66 19.51 -0.02
CA GLY A 271 9.93 18.89 0.39
C GLY A 271 9.95 17.35 0.32
N ARG A 272 8.91 16.74 -0.27
CA ARG A 272 8.70 15.29 -0.41
C ARG A 272 7.79 14.96 -1.59
N LEU A 273 7.76 13.68 -1.98
CA LEU A 273 6.78 13.19 -2.96
C LEU A 273 5.33 13.44 -2.51
N PRO A 274 4.41 13.79 -3.44
CA PRO A 274 3.00 14.07 -3.14
C PRO A 274 2.17 12.82 -2.79
N VAL A 275 2.76 11.63 -2.98
CA VAL A 275 2.21 10.32 -2.62
C VAL A 275 3.15 9.61 -1.62
N VAL A 276 2.73 8.47 -1.08
CA VAL A 276 3.62 7.61 -0.27
C VAL A 276 4.73 6.96 -1.10
N HIS A 277 5.93 6.87 -0.52
CA HIS A 277 7.14 6.34 -1.15
C HIS A 277 7.76 5.21 -0.30
N PHE A 278 7.68 3.98 -0.79
CA PHE A 278 8.21 2.78 -0.10
C PHE A 278 9.51 2.28 -0.73
N ALA A 279 10.35 1.58 0.03
CA ALA A 279 11.46 0.80 -0.53
C ALA A 279 11.01 -0.60 -0.95
N ALA A 280 11.65 -1.21 -1.96
CA ALA A 280 11.38 -2.59 -2.36
C ALA A 280 12.56 -3.27 -3.04
N GLY A 281 12.72 -4.58 -2.78
CA GLY A 281 13.80 -5.41 -3.34
C GLY A 281 15.04 -5.43 -2.44
N GLY A 282 15.61 -6.61 -2.23
CA GLY A 282 16.80 -6.82 -1.40
C GLY A 282 16.62 -6.61 0.11
N ILE A 283 15.39 -6.43 0.61
CA ILE A 283 15.10 -6.25 2.04
C ILE A 283 14.86 -7.63 2.66
N VAL A 284 15.85 -8.14 3.40
CA VAL A 284 15.82 -9.50 3.97
C VAL A 284 16.08 -9.56 5.47
N THR A 285 16.78 -8.56 6.04
CA THR A 285 16.99 -8.42 7.50
C THR A 285 16.14 -7.32 8.14
N PRO A 286 15.96 -7.34 9.47
CA PRO A 286 15.48 -6.19 10.24
C PRO A 286 16.32 -4.92 10.02
N ALA A 287 17.64 -5.05 9.88
CA ALA A 287 18.55 -3.93 9.66
C ALA A 287 18.37 -3.26 8.29
N ASP A 288 18.15 -4.05 7.24
CA ASP A 288 17.81 -3.58 5.89
C ASP A 288 16.55 -2.71 5.90
N ALA A 289 15.51 -3.19 6.57
CA ALA A 289 14.24 -2.49 6.67
C ALA A 289 14.36 -1.18 7.46
N ALA A 290 15.08 -1.20 8.59
CA ALA A 290 15.37 -0.01 9.37
C ALA A 290 16.21 1.03 8.58
N LEU A 291 17.20 0.58 7.80
CA LEU A 291 18.00 1.44 6.92
C LEU A 291 17.12 2.18 5.91
N MET A 292 16.14 1.51 5.28
CA MET A 292 15.21 2.15 4.35
C MET A 292 14.35 3.22 5.01
N MET A 293 13.87 2.97 6.24
CA MET A 293 13.12 3.96 7.02
C MET A 293 14.01 5.15 7.40
N GLN A 294 15.26 4.93 7.83
CA GLN A 294 16.22 6.00 8.13
C GLN A 294 16.63 6.83 6.90
N LEU A 295 16.56 6.27 5.69
CA LEU A 295 16.73 7.03 4.44
C LEU A 295 15.49 7.88 4.08
N GLY A 296 14.38 7.71 4.79
CA GLY A 296 13.16 8.53 4.69
C GLY A 296 12.00 7.89 3.93
N CYS A 297 12.01 6.57 3.69
CA CYS A 297 10.87 5.88 3.10
C CYS A 297 9.64 5.88 4.06
N ASP A 298 8.44 5.99 3.48
CA ASP A 298 7.16 5.88 4.20
C ASP A 298 6.86 4.44 4.67
N GLY A 299 7.61 3.43 4.20
CA GLY A 299 7.46 1.99 4.52
C GLY A 299 8.30 1.09 3.61
N VAL A 300 8.12 -0.24 3.70
CA VAL A 300 8.89 -1.24 2.92
C VAL A 300 8.01 -2.32 2.28
N PHE A 301 8.46 -2.84 1.13
CA PHE A 301 8.00 -4.11 0.55
C PHE A 301 9.03 -5.20 0.82
N VAL A 302 8.55 -6.32 1.35
CA VAL A 302 9.30 -7.53 1.66
C VAL A 302 8.92 -8.58 0.62
N GLY A 303 9.89 -9.07 -0.14
CA GLY A 303 9.67 -10.07 -1.18
C GLY A 303 9.44 -11.48 -0.61
N SER A 304 9.23 -12.48 -1.48
CA SER A 304 8.95 -13.85 -1.02
C SER A 304 10.16 -14.51 -0.32
N GLU A 305 11.37 -13.96 -0.49
CA GLU A 305 12.63 -14.48 0.03
C GLU A 305 12.63 -14.66 1.56
N VAL A 306 11.73 -13.98 2.29
CA VAL A 306 11.57 -14.16 3.75
C VAL A 306 10.87 -15.45 4.16
N PHE A 307 10.19 -16.13 3.23
CA PHE A 307 9.63 -17.46 3.41
C PHE A 307 10.56 -18.57 2.89
N ASP A 308 11.56 -18.21 2.11
CA ASP A 308 12.50 -19.15 1.50
C ASP A 308 13.66 -19.46 2.46
N ASN A 309 14.09 -20.72 2.45
CA ASN A 309 15.29 -21.26 3.13
C ASN A 309 15.39 -21.01 4.66
N GLY A 310 14.32 -20.58 5.32
CA GLY A 310 14.27 -20.32 6.77
C GLY A 310 13.84 -21.49 7.63
N SER A 311 14.21 -21.43 8.92
CA SER A 311 13.67 -22.31 9.95
C SER A 311 12.46 -21.69 10.66
N ASP A 312 12.35 -20.36 10.76
CA ASP A 312 11.16 -19.66 11.27
C ASP A 312 10.81 -18.40 10.46
N PRO A 313 9.99 -18.52 9.39
CA PRO A 313 9.57 -17.37 8.59
C PRO A 313 8.62 -16.42 9.35
N TYR A 314 7.94 -16.88 10.41
CA TYR A 314 7.13 -15.99 11.25
C TYR A 314 8.03 -15.02 12.01
N LYS A 315 9.09 -15.55 12.64
CA LYS A 315 10.09 -14.73 13.33
C LYS A 315 10.77 -13.73 12.38
N ARG A 316 11.17 -14.15 11.17
CA ARG A 316 11.81 -13.24 10.19
C ARG A 316 10.89 -12.09 9.79
N VAL A 317 9.64 -12.40 9.40
CA VAL A 317 8.66 -11.36 9.02
C VAL A 317 8.33 -10.45 10.21
N ARG A 318 8.15 -11.00 11.42
CA ARG A 318 7.87 -10.19 12.61
C ARG A 318 9.04 -9.27 12.96
N GLY A 319 10.27 -9.75 12.89
CA GLY A 319 11.48 -8.95 13.13
C GLY A 319 11.61 -7.77 12.16
N ILE A 320 11.26 -7.97 10.89
CA ILE A 320 11.19 -6.89 9.90
C ILE A 320 10.06 -5.90 10.22
N VAL A 321 8.85 -6.37 10.56
CA VAL A 321 7.71 -5.51 10.94
C VAL A 321 8.06 -4.65 12.16
N GLU A 322 8.67 -5.21 13.20
CA GLU A 322 9.07 -4.46 14.39
C GLU A 322 10.22 -3.48 14.10
N ALA A 323 11.18 -3.84 13.25
CA ALA A 323 12.24 -2.94 12.83
C ALA A 323 11.75 -1.76 11.98
N VAL A 324 10.69 -1.93 11.17
CA VAL A 324 10.04 -0.84 10.44
C VAL A 324 9.33 0.13 11.39
N ARG A 325 8.76 -0.38 12.49
CA ARG A 325 8.09 0.43 13.53
C ARG A 325 9.08 1.16 14.44
N HIS A 326 10.17 0.49 14.79
CA HIS A 326 11.17 0.94 15.77
C HIS A 326 12.54 1.25 15.13
N TYR A 327 12.54 1.72 13.88
CA TYR A 327 13.74 1.92 13.05
C TYR A 327 14.81 2.87 13.60
N ASN A 328 14.47 3.65 14.64
CA ASN A 328 15.37 4.57 15.34
C ASN A 328 15.78 4.06 16.75
N ASP A 329 15.41 2.84 17.16
CA ASP A 329 15.78 2.25 18.45
C ASP A 329 16.77 1.07 18.27
N PRO A 330 18.07 1.29 18.50
CA PRO A 330 19.08 0.24 18.36
C PRO A 330 18.87 -0.98 19.27
N HIS A 331 18.18 -0.84 20.41
CA HIS A 331 17.93 -1.98 21.31
C HIS A 331 16.90 -2.93 20.67
N VAL A 332 15.78 -2.38 20.19
CA VAL A 332 14.74 -3.16 19.50
C VAL A 332 15.28 -3.78 18.21
N LEU A 333 16.16 -3.07 17.48
CA LEU A 333 16.82 -3.60 16.28
C LEU A 333 17.78 -4.76 16.59
N VAL A 334 18.53 -4.70 17.70
CA VAL A 334 19.38 -5.82 18.14
C VAL A 334 18.51 -7.02 18.54
N GLU A 335 17.49 -6.83 19.38
CA GLU A 335 16.61 -7.91 19.84
C GLU A 335 15.94 -8.66 18.68
N ASN A 336 15.43 -7.93 17.68
CA ASN A 336 14.79 -8.53 16.50
C ASN A 336 15.79 -9.14 15.51
N SER A 337 17.08 -8.80 15.58
CA SER A 337 18.14 -9.39 14.74
C SER A 337 18.78 -10.65 15.36
N CYS A 338 18.56 -10.93 16.65
CA CYS A 338 19.19 -12.05 17.33
C CYS A 338 18.69 -13.42 16.85
N GLY A 339 19.62 -14.28 16.42
CA GLY A 339 19.32 -15.65 15.99
C GLY A 339 18.60 -15.73 14.65
N LEU A 340 19.14 -15.06 13.64
CA LEU A 340 18.76 -15.16 12.21
C LEU A 340 19.93 -15.71 11.36
N GLU A 341 20.89 -16.40 11.99
CA GLU A 341 22.19 -16.73 11.37
C GLU A 341 22.09 -17.82 10.29
N GLU A 342 21.38 -18.92 10.57
CA GLU A 342 21.10 -19.97 9.57
C GLU A 342 20.30 -19.43 8.37
N GLU A 343 19.50 -18.41 8.60
CA GLU A 343 18.53 -17.87 7.65
C GLU A 343 19.15 -17.01 6.55
N MET A 344 20.31 -16.41 6.82
CA MET A 344 21.04 -15.56 5.87
C MET A 344 21.92 -16.35 4.90
N ALA A 345 22.30 -17.58 5.24
CA ALA A 345 23.25 -18.38 4.46
C ALA A 345 22.71 -18.83 3.09
N GLY A 346 21.40 -18.79 2.87
CA GLY A 346 20.74 -19.18 1.62
C GLY A 346 20.73 -18.09 0.53
N LEU A 347 21.16 -16.87 0.83
CA LEU A 347 21.06 -15.69 -0.06
C LEU A 347 22.41 -15.31 -0.71
N ASN A 348 23.35 -16.25 -0.80
CA ASN A 348 24.67 -15.99 -1.36
C ASN A 348 24.57 -15.59 -2.84
N VAL A 349 24.93 -14.32 -3.11
CA VAL A 349 25.08 -13.76 -4.46
C VAL A 349 26.09 -14.61 -5.23
N SER A 350 25.75 -14.98 -6.47
CA SER A 350 26.66 -15.67 -7.40
C SER A 350 27.96 -14.88 -7.56
N GLU A 351 29.11 -15.56 -7.52
CA GLU A 351 30.46 -14.96 -7.40
C GLU A 351 30.87 -14.02 -8.57
N GLU A 352 30.07 -13.95 -9.63
CA GLU A 352 30.30 -13.19 -10.87
C GLU A 352 30.13 -11.65 -10.76
N THR A 353 30.12 -11.07 -9.54
CA THR A 353 30.04 -9.60 -9.37
C THR A 353 30.94 -9.07 -8.25
N MET A 354 32.17 -9.58 -8.17
CA MET A 354 33.28 -8.80 -7.62
C MET A 354 33.76 -7.77 -8.66
N GLU A 355 33.15 -6.59 -8.70
CA GLU A 355 33.83 -5.44 -9.30
C GLU A 355 35.10 -5.12 -8.46
N PRO A 356 36.29 -4.98 -9.08
CA PRO A 356 37.53 -4.76 -8.34
C PRO A 356 37.52 -3.38 -7.67
N PHE A 357 37.94 -3.34 -6.40
CA PHE A 357 38.06 -2.10 -5.64
C PHE A 357 39.11 -1.16 -6.23
N GLY A 358 38.65 -0.22 -7.06
CA GLY A 358 39.26 1.07 -7.35
C GLY A 358 40.77 1.11 -7.59
N GLU A 359 41.19 0.89 -8.84
CA GLU A 359 42.41 1.53 -9.34
C GLU A 359 42.15 3.05 -9.42
N GLY A 360 42.56 3.77 -8.37
CA GLY A 360 42.50 5.23 -8.33
C GLY A 360 43.43 5.83 -9.39
N GLY A 361 42.89 6.72 -10.23
CA GLY A 361 43.67 7.41 -11.26
C GLY A 361 44.82 8.23 -10.67
N ALA A 362 45.97 8.18 -11.35
CA ALA A 362 47.18 8.96 -11.06
C ALA A 362 47.28 10.22 -11.96
#